data_AF-A0A7Y3CKM2-F1
#
_entry.id   AF-A0A7Y3CKM2-F1
#
_cell.length_a   1.000
_cell.length_b   1.000
_cell.length_c   1.000
_cell.angle_alpha   90.00
_cell.angle_beta   90.00
_cell.angle_gamma   90.00
#
_symmetry.space_group_name_H-M   'P 1'
#
loop_
_entity.id
_entity.type
_entity.pdbx_description
1 polymer ?
#
loop_
_entity_poly.entity_id
_entity_poly.type
_entity_poly.pdbx_seq_one_letter_code
_entity_poly.pdbx_strand_id
1 'polypeptide(L)' 'MAQTYLTTEELSQRIKYDVRTIRERLKDSVLLEGIHYLRPFGGRKILFIWERIEQDMAKAATASLHLQ' A
#
# COMPACT_ATOMS: atom_id res chain seq x y z
N MET A 1 15.84 -8.97 -4.79
CA MET A 1 14.52 -9.53 -4.42
C MET A 1 13.49 -8.89 -5.33
N ALA A 2 12.60 -9.68 -5.93
CA ALA A 2 11.57 -9.16 -6.82
C ALA A 2 10.55 -8.33 -6.02
N GLN A 3 10.14 -7.18 -6.54
CA GLN A 3 9.03 -6.40 -5.98
C GLN A 3 7.74 -6.81 -6.67
N THR A 4 6.70 -7.05 -5.89
CA THR A 4 5.38 -7.36 -6.41
C THR A 4 4.61 -6.06 -6.61
N TYR A 5 4.31 -5.76 -7.88
CA TYR A 5 3.50 -4.60 -8.25
C TYR A 5 2.03 -4.99 -8.35
N LEU A 6 1.19 -4.27 -7.62
CA LEU A 6 -0.25 -4.49 -7.58
C LEU A 6 -1.00 -3.27 -8.12
N THR A 7 -2.03 -3.52 -8.90
CA THR A 7 -3.10 -2.55 -9.15
C THR A 7 -3.91 -2.31 -7.88
N THR A 8 -4.77 -1.28 -7.89
CA THR A 8 -5.69 -1.06 -6.77
C THR A 8 -6.63 -2.24 -6.54
N GLU A 9 -7.07 -2.93 -7.59
CA GLU A 9 -7.95 -4.10 -7.48
C GLU A 9 -7.21 -5.28 -6.84
N GLU A 10 -6.00 -5.59 -7.29
CA GLU A 10 -5.22 -6.68 -6.69
C GLU A 10 -4.85 -6.39 -5.23
N LEU A 11 -4.52 -5.12 -4.92
CA LEU A 11 -4.30 -4.71 -3.54
C LEU A 11 -5.57 -4.86 -2.69
N SER A 12 -6.74 -4.47 -3.22
CA SER A 12 -8.03 -4.63 -2.52
C SER A 12 -8.30 -6.06 -2.10
N GLN A 13 -8.01 -7.02 -2.98
CA GLN A 13 -8.16 -8.43 -2.69
C GLN A 13 -7.18 -8.93 -1.63
N ARG A 14 -6.00 -8.30 -1.54
CA ARG A 14 -4.92 -8.73 -0.64
C ARG A 14 -5.09 -8.20 0.78
N ILE A 15 -5.38 -6.91 0.93
CA ILE A 15 -5.54 -6.25 2.25
C ILE A 15 -7.01 -6.09 2.69
N LYS A 16 -7.96 -6.58 1.88
CA LYS A 16 -9.39 -6.65 2.19
C LYS A 16 -10.08 -5.30 2.43
N TYR A 17 -9.52 -4.22 1.90
CA TYR A 17 -10.18 -2.93 1.75
C TYR A 17 -10.77 -2.80 0.36
N ASP A 18 -11.91 -2.12 0.23
CA ASP A 18 -12.46 -1.82 -1.09
C ASP A 18 -11.58 -0.81 -1.86
N VAL A 19 -11.71 -0.83 -3.18
CA VAL A 19 -10.93 -0.01 -4.12
C VAL A 19 -11.08 1.50 -3.83
N ARG A 20 -12.26 1.94 -3.40
CA ARG A 20 -12.55 3.35 -3.12
C ARG A 20 -11.81 3.79 -1.85
N THR A 21 -11.85 3.00 -0.79
CA THR A 21 -11.10 3.26 0.44
C THR A 21 -9.60 3.35 0.15
N ILE A 22 -9.04 2.44 -0.65
CA ILE A 22 -7.62 2.50 -1.00
C ILE A 22 -7.27 3.81 -1.72
N ARG A 23 -8.11 4.27 -2.67
CA ARG A 23 -7.83 5.47 -3.47
C ARG A 23 -8.09 6.78 -2.74
N GLU A 24 -9.18 6.86 -1.98
CA GLU A 24 -9.67 8.11 -1.39
C GLU A 24 -9.20 8.31 0.05
N ARG A 25 -8.82 7.24 0.75
CA ARG A 25 -8.46 7.29 2.18
C ARG A 25 -7.02 6.88 2.43
N LEU A 26 -6.57 5.77 1.85
CA LEU A 26 -5.24 5.24 2.16
C LEU A 26 -4.15 5.89 1.32
N LYS A 27 -4.38 6.05 0.02
CA LYS A 27 -3.44 6.74 -0.87
C LYS A 27 -3.18 8.17 -0.36
N ASP A 28 -1.92 8.59 -0.38
CA ASP A 28 -1.40 9.90 0.05
C ASP A 28 -1.47 10.18 1.55
N SER A 29 -2.35 9.51 2.30
CA SER A 29 -2.46 9.67 3.76
C SER A 29 -1.70 8.60 4.54
N VAL A 30 -1.71 7.37 4.04
CA VAL A 30 -1.07 6.18 4.64
C VAL A 30 -0.07 5.57 3.66
N LEU A 31 -0.48 5.39 2.40
CA LEU A 31 0.33 4.86 1.32
C LEU A 31 0.98 6.03 0.56
N LEU A 32 2.26 6.25 0.83
CA LEU A 32 3.03 7.38 0.31
C LEU A 32 3.66 7.12 -1.07
N GLU A 33 3.62 8.12 -1.95
CA GLU A 33 4.26 8.06 -3.29
C GLU A 33 5.78 7.90 -3.16
N GLY A 34 6.37 7.07 -4.04
CA GLY A 34 7.80 6.75 -4.01
C GLY A 34 8.21 5.73 -2.94
N ILE A 35 7.31 5.42 -1.99
CA ILE A 35 7.52 4.40 -0.95
C ILE A 35 6.59 3.21 -1.17
N HIS A 36 5.28 3.45 -1.14
CA HIS A 36 4.25 2.41 -1.20
C HIS A 36 3.67 2.24 -2.59
N TYR A 37 3.73 3.27 -3.43
CA TYR A 37 3.24 3.22 -4.78
C TYR A 37 4.05 4.14 -5.71
N LEU A 38 3.96 3.87 -7.00
CA LEU A 38 4.54 4.69 -8.07
C LEU A 38 3.55 4.92 -9.21
N ARG A 39 3.81 5.94 -10.03
CA ARG A 39 3.08 6.24 -11.26
C ARG A 39 4.01 6.00 -12.45
N PRO A 40 3.91 4.84 -13.13
CA PRO A 40 4.84 4.52 -14.20
C PRO A 40 4.51 5.33 -15.47
N PHE A 41 5.56 5.63 -16.24
CA PHE A 41 5.47 6.26 -17.58
C PHE A 41 4.69 7.58 -17.64
N GLY A 42 4.64 8.35 -16.55
CA GLY A 42 3.89 9.62 -16.50
C GLY A 42 2.38 9.47 -16.67
N GLY A 43 1.86 8.24 -16.62
CA GLY A 43 0.45 7.94 -16.81
C GLY A 43 -0.38 8.11 -15.54
N ARG A 44 -1.71 7.96 -15.70
CA ARG A 44 -2.66 7.94 -14.58
C ARG A 44 -2.67 6.63 -13.80
N LYS A 45 -1.97 5.60 -14.29
CA LYS A 45 -1.90 4.29 -13.65
C LYS A 45 -1.08 4.40 -12.37
N ILE A 46 -1.52 3.69 -11.34
CA ILE A 46 -0.82 3.59 -10.05
C ILE A 46 -0.50 2.12 -9.84
N LEU A 47 0.74 1.84 -9.45
CA LEU A 47 1.19 0.52 -9.03
C LEU A 47 1.66 0.60 -7.58
N PHE A 48 1.13 -0.27 -6.75
CA PHE A 48 1.49 -0.42 -5.34
C PHE A 48 2.58 -1.48 -5.19
N ILE A 49 3.48 -1.29 -4.23
CA ILE A 49 4.60 -2.19 -3.95
C ILE A 49 4.23 -3.01 -2.71
N TRP A 50 3.88 -4.28 -2.91
CA TRP A 50 3.37 -5.14 -1.83
C TRP A 50 4.32 -5.19 -0.63
N GLU A 51 5.60 -5.41 -0.87
CA GLU A 51 6.57 -5.67 0.19
C GLU A 51 6.74 -4.45 1.11
N ARG A 52 6.56 -3.22 0.58
CA ARG A 52 6.62 -1.99 1.39
C ARG A 52 5.37 -1.83 2.24
N ILE A 53 4.20 -2.14 1.68
CA ILE A 53 2.92 -2.11 2.40
C ILE A 53 2.91 -3.16 3.52
N GLU A 54 3.30 -4.40 3.22
CA GLU A 54 3.36 -5.51 4.17
C GLU A 54 4.31 -5.20 5.33
N GLN A 55 5.50 -4.66 5.02
CA GLN A 55 6.47 -4.28 6.03
C GLN A 55 5.91 -3.24 7.01
N ASP A 56 5.22 -2.21 6.52
CA ASP A 56 4.70 -1.14 7.38
C ASP A 56 3.45 -1.59 8.16
N MET A 57 2.62 -2.46 7.59
CA MET A 57 1.54 -3.14 8.34
C MET A 57 2.09 -3.96 9.52
N ALA A 58 3.18 -4.71 9.31
CA ALA A 58 3.80 -5.52 10.36
C ALA A 58 4.43 -4.66 11.49
N LYS A 59 5.04 -3.53 11.14
CA LYS A 59 5.57 -2.57 12.13
C LYS A 59 4.45 -1.94 12.97
N ALA A 60 3.35 -1.53 12.34
CA ALA A 60 2.22 -0.94 13.06
C ALA A 60 1.60 -1.93 14.06
N ALA A 61 1.46 -3.20 13.66
CA ALA A 61 1.00 -4.27 14.55
C ALA A 61 1.94 -4.46 15.76
N THR A 62 3.25 -4.41 15.53
CA THR A 62 4.27 -4.60 16.57
C THR A 62 4.38 -3.39 17.51
N ALA A 63 4.30 -2.16 17.00
CA ALA A 63 4.32 -0.94 17.81
C ALA A 63 3.13 -0.87 18.78
N SER A 64 1.97 -1.40 18.36
CA SER A 64 0.77 -1.48 19.20
C SER A 64 0.95 -2.42 20.41
N LEU A 65 1.86 -3.39 20.31
CA LEU A 65 2.13 -4.36 21.39
C LEU A 65 3.13 -3.86 22.43
N HIS A 66 3.89 -2.79 22.16
CA HIS A 66 4.93 -2.28 23.07
C HIS A 66 4.48 -1.11 23.96
N LEU A 67 3.21 -0.72 23.85
CA LEU A 67 2.57 0.34 24.65
C LEU A 67 1.67 -0.20 25.77
N GLN A 68 1.86 -1.47 26.17
CA GLN A 68 1.20 -2.09 27.33
C GLN A 68 2.25 -2.50 28.37
#